data_AF-A0A146AHV1-F1
#
_entry.id   AF-A0A146AHV1-F1
#
_cell.length_a   1.000
_cell.length_b   1.000
_cell.length_c   1.000
_cell.angle_alpha   90.00
_cell.angle_beta   90.00
_cell.angle_gamma   90.00
#
_symmetry.space_group_name_H-M   'P 1'
#
loop_
_entity.id
_entity.type
_entity.pdbx_description
1 polymer ?
#
loop_
_entity_poly.entity_id
_entity_poly.type
_entity_poly.pdbx_seq_one_letter_code
_entity_poly.pdbx_strand_id
1 'polypeptide(L)'
;MKWMGIAAGLLLSLPVSTLARDDPRQEKPHTHTMPESERLEKFAVAQCLITAFPGTPMAEDAGRALGGYVELGRADVDTYQAIGALARKYLSTPYQAKSGKSLHVMQCLDFPVDPELQALIKPFR
;
A
#
# COMPACT_ATOMS: atom_id res chain seq x y z
N MET A 1 -54.67 51.71 -2.63
CA MET A 1 -55.28 51.41 -3.95
C MET A 1 -54.54 52.24 -4.99
N LYS A 2 -54.04 51.59 -6.06
CA LYS A 2 -53.25 52.13 -7.19
C LYS A 2 -51.83 52.62 -6.80
N TRP A 3 -50.75 52.39 -7.55
CA TRP A 3 -50.60 51.85 -8.89
C TRP A 3 -49.16 51.32 -9.08
N MET A 4 -49.07 50.32 -9.96
CA MET A 4 -47.90 49.67 -10.55
C MET A 4 -46.90 50.64 -11.18
N GLY A 5 -45.61 50.27 -11.12
CA GLY A 5 -44.55 50.88 -11.92
C GLY A 5 -43.25 50.10 -11.80
N ILE A 6 -43.21 48.86 -12.30
CA ILE A 6 -41.95 48.10 -12.40
C ILE A 6 -41.31 48.48 -13.73
N ALA A 7 -40.16 49.17 -13.65
CA ALA A 7 -39.30 49.43 -14.78
C ALA A 7 -38.69 48.11 -15.28
N ALA A 8 -38.84 47.87 -16.58
CA ALA A 8 -38.23 46.76 -17.30
C ALA A 8 -36.70 46.89 -17.31
N GLY A 9 -36.04 46.21 -16.38
CA GLY A 9 -34.60 45.96 -16.42
C GLY A 9 -34.32 44.68 -17.19
N LEU A 10 -33.86 44.80 -18.43
CA LEU A 10 -33.33 43.69 -19.23
C LEU A 10 -32.02 43.22 -18.59
N LEU A 11 -32.09 42.29 -17.64
CA LEU A 11 -30.91 41.61 -17.10
C LEU A 11 -30.56 40.44 -18.01
N LEU A 12 -29.51 40.65 -18.82
CA LEU A 12 -28.79 39.58 -19.52
C LEU A 12 -28.35 38.53 -18.49
N SER A 13 -29.08 37.42 -18.43
CA SER A 13 -28.67 36.24 -17.67
C SER A 13 -27.49 35.60 -18.40
N LEU A 14 -26.27 35.97 -18.02
CA LEU A 14 -25.12 35.12 -18.23
C LEU A 14 -25.42 33.78 -17.54
N PRO A 15 -25.29 32.62 -18.20
CA PRO A 15 -25.31 31.36 -17.47
C PRO A 15 -24.11 31.43 -16.52
N VAL A 16 -24.38 31.55 -15.23
CA VAL A 16 -23.40 31.23 -14.20
C VAL A 16 -23.09 29.77 -14.46
N SER A 17 -21.98 29.52 -15.13
CA SER A 17 -21.39 28.19 -15.20
C SER A 17 -21.33 27.72 -13.76
N THR A 18 -22.17 26.76 -13.42
CA THR A 18 -21.98 25.95 -12.23
C THR A 18 -20.64 25.28 -12.44
N LEU A 19 -19.56 25.90 -11.95
CA LEU A 19 -18.34 25.18 -11.67
C LEU A 19 -18.77 24.12 -10.67
N ALA A 20 -18.97 22.90 -11.19
CA ALA A 20 -19.04 21.72 -10.38
C ALA A 20 -17.86 21.81 -9.41
N ARG A 21 -18.18 22.02 -8.14
CA ARG A 21 -17.20 21.94 -7.07
C ARG A 21 -16.88 20.46 -6.98
N ASP A 22 -15.78 20.03 -7.60
CA ASP A 22 -15.23 18.71 -7.34
C ASP A 22 -14.94 18.66 -5.83
N ASP A 23 -15.71 17.83 -5.12
CA ASP A 23 -15.58 17.60 -3.69
C ASP A 23 -14.27 16.82 -3.44
N PRO A 24 -13.35 17.30 -2.56
CA PRO A 24 -12.02 16.71 -2.37
C PRO A 24 -11.99 15.37 -1.61
N ARG A 25 -13.12 14.67 -1.42
CA ARG A 25 -13.15 13.33 -0.81
C ARG A 25 -14.09 12.38 -1.54
N GLN A 26 -13.72 11.99 -2.76
CA GLN A 26 -14.16 10.71 -3.29
C GLN A 26 -13.30 9.60 -2.66
N GLU A 27 -13.65 9.18 -1.45
CA GLU A 27 -13.19 7.90 -0.92
C GLU A 27 -13.95 6.80 -1.65
N LYS A 28 -13.38 6.35 -2.78
CA LYS A 28 -13.86 5.12 -3.43
C LYS A 28 -13.73 3.98 -2.42
N PRO A 29 -14.78 3.17 -2.20
CA PRO A 29 -14.64 1.96 -1.42
C PRO A 29 -13.58 1.08 -2.09
N HIS A 30 -12.40 0.99 -1.49
CA HIS A 30 -11.35 0.07 -1.91
C HIS A 30 -11.72 -1.34 -1.43
N THR A 31 -12.82 -1.90 -1.90
CA THR A 31 -13.05 -3.35 -1.83
C THR A 31 -12.23 -4.03 -2.91
N HIS A 32 -10.91 -3.84 -2.89
CA HIS A 32 -10.01 -4.71 -3.62
C HIS A 32 -9.66 -5.87 -2.69
N THR A 33 -10.40 -6.96 -2.79
CA THR A 33 -10.02 -8.21 -2.11
C THR A 33 -8.72 -8.73 -2.71
N MET A 34 -7.61 -8.48 -2.02
CA MET A 34 -6.28 -9.01 -2.36
C MET A 34 -6.26 -10.53 -2.08
N PRO A 35 -5.79 -11.37 -3.02
CA PRO A 35 -5.54 -12.80 -2.78
C PRO A 35 -4.63 -13.03 -1.57
N GLU A 36 -4.80 -14.15 -0.87
CA GLU A 36 -3.96 -14.47 0.29
C GLU A 36 -2.49 -14.62 -0.07
N SER A 37 -2.20 -15.23 -1.24
CA SER A 37 -0.85 -15.31 -1.76
C SER A 37 -0.19 -13.95 -1.97
N GLU A 38 -0.91 -12.99 -2.59
CA GLU A 38 -0.40 -11.63 -2.78
C GLU A 38 -0.18 -10.91 -1.44
N ARG A 39 -1.07 -11.10 -0.46
CA ARG A 39 -0.93 -10.54 0.88
C ARG A 39 0.30 -11.08 1.61
N LEU A 40 0.56 -12.37 1.50
CA LEU A 40 1.76 -13.01 2.07
C LEU A 40 3.03 -12.53 1.37
N GLU A 41 3.00 -12.26 0.06
CA GLU A 41 4.10 -11.61 -0.66
C GLU A 41 4.35 -10.19 -0.11
N LYS A 42 3.30 -9.40 0.14
CA LYS A 42 3.46 -8.07 0.75
C LYS A 42 3.94 -8.12 2.20
N PHE A 43 3.45 -9.08 2.99
CA PHE A 43 3.95 -9.38 4.34
C PHE A 43 5.46 -9.68 4.29
N ALA A 44 5.89 -10.51 3.34
CA ALA A 44 7.29 -10.89 3.18
C ALA A 44 8.18 -9.67 2.88
N VAL A 45 7.74 -8.77 2.00
CA VAL A 45 8.46 -7.50 1.72
C VAL A 45 8.55 -6.65 2.99
N ALA A 46 7.45 -6.45 3.72
CA ALA A 46 7.44 -5.66 4.94
C ALA A 46 8.39 -6.23 6.01
N GLN A 47 8.36 -7.56 6.20
CA GLN A 47 9.25 -8.27 7.11
C GLN A 47 10.73 -8.17 6.70
N CYS A 48 11.02 -8.21 5.40
CA CYS A 48 12.36 -7.97 4.88
C CYS A 48 12.82 -6.54 5.21
N LEU A 49 11.99 -5.53 4.99
CA LEU A 49 12.33 -4.13 5.28
C LEU A 49 12.57 -3.88 6.77
N ILE A 50 11.77 -4.46 7.67
CA ILE A 50 11.99 -4.40 9.12
C ILE A 50 13.37 -4.97 9.48
N THR A 51 13.73 -6.10 8.86
CA THR A 51 15.00 -6.79 9.09
C THR A 51 16.19 -6.00 8.55
N ALA A 52 16.03 -5.34 7.40
CA ALA A 52 17.10 -4.58 6.75
C ALA A 52 17.38 -3.22 7.40
N PHE A 53 16.40 -2.61 8.07
CA PHE A 53 16.51 -1.24 8.61
C PHE A 53 16.13 -1.15 10.10
N PRO A 54 16.71 -1.98 10.99
CA PRO A 54 16.30 -2.07 12.38
C PRO A 54 16.44 -0.72 13.10
N GLY A 55 15.43 -0.36 13.91
CA GLY A 55 15.43 0.87 14.71
C GLY A 55 15.26 2.17 13.91
N THR A 56 14.84 2.08 12.65
CA THR A 56 14.58 3.25 11.80
C THR A 56 13.07 3.53 11.66
N PRO A 57 12.67 4.77 11.31
CA PRO A 57 11.27 5.08 10.97
C PRO A 57 10.70 4.21 9.84
N MET A 58 11.56 3.75 8.92
CA MET A 58 11.16 2.82 7.85
C MET A 58 10.75 1.47 8.42
N ALA A 59 11.50 0.91 9.37
CA ALA A 59 11.12 -0.34 10.02
C ALA A 59 9.86 -0.19 10.87
N GLU A 60 9.66 0.95 11.53
CA GLU A 60 8.43 1.21 12.29
C GLU A 60 7.19 1.22 11.38
N ASP A 61 7.26 1.90 10.23
CA ASP A 61 6.15 1.93 9.28
C ASP A 61 5.93 0.59 8.58
N ALA A 62 7.00 -0.08 8.18
CA ALA A 62 6.93 -1.45 7.67
C ALA A 62 6.33 -2.41 8.72
N GLY A 63 6.58 -2.19 10.01
CA GLY A 63 5.95 -2.93 11.11
C GLY A 63 4.44 -2.75 11.17
N ARG A 64 3.94 -1.52 10.96
CA ARG A 64 2.50 -1.25 10.87
C ARG A 64 1.88 -1.93 9.64
N ALA A 65 2.54 -1.85 8.49
CA ALA A 65 2.10 -2.54 7.28
C ALA A 65 2.06 -4.06 7.48
N LEU A 66 3.09 -4.64 8.11
CA LEU A 66 3.16 -6.05 8.47
C LEU A 66 1.97 -6.46 9.34
N GLY A 67 1.67 -5.69 10.39
CA GLY A 67 0.47 -5.89 11.21
C GLY A 67 -0.80 -5.88 10.37
N GLY A 68 -0.97 -4.91 9.47
CA GLY A 68 -2.12 -4.86 8.56
C GLY A 68 -2.29 -6.11 7.69
N TYR A 69 -1.19 -6.69 7.18
CA TYR A 69 -1.26 -7.93 6.41
C TYR A 69 -1.54 -9.18 7.27
N VAL A 70 -1.23 -9.15 8.56
CA VAL A 70 -1.65 -10.20 9.51
C VAL A 70 -3.14 -10.08 9.82
N GLU A 71 -3.61 -8.89 10.18
CA GLU A 71 -5.01 -8.66 10.57
C GLU A 71 -6.01 -8.94 9.43
N LEU A 72 -5.61 -8.66 8.18
CA LEU A 72 -6.45 -8.89 7.00
C LEU A 72 -6.23 -10.27 6.36
N GLY A 73 -5.29 -11.05 6.87
CA GLY A 73 -4.92 -12.35 6.34
C GLY A 73 -5.70 -13.49 6.97
N ARG A 74 -5.48 -14.70 6.46
CA ARG A 74 -6.09 -15.94 6.95
C ARG A 74 -5.09 -17.08 7.15
N ALA A 75 -3.81 -16.85 6.85
CA ALA A 75 -2.75 -17.80 7.14
C ALA A 75 -2.57 -18.01 8.64
N ASP A 76 -2.05 -19.17 9.02
CA ASP A 76 -1.70 -19.45 10.40
C ASP A 76 -0.42 -18.72 10.84
N VAL A 77 -0.20 -18.66 12.15
CA VAL A 77 0.98 -18.03 12.75
C VAL A 77 2.29 -18.67 12.27
N ASP A 78 2.28 -19.98 12.01
CA ASP A 78 3.46 -20.72 11.57
C ASP A 78 3.91 -20.27 10.18
N THR A 79 2.97 -19.97 9.28
CA THR A 79 3.26 -19.39 7.96
C THR A 79 3.97 -18.05 8.08
N TYR A 80 3.47 -17.14 8.92
CA TYR A 80 4.10 -15.83 9.14
C TYR A 80 5.49 -15.96 9.76
N GLN A 81 5.65 -16.86 10.73
CA GLN A 81 6.95 -17.15 11.34
C GLN A 81 7.96 -17.72 10.34
N ALA A 82 7.52 -18.64 9.47
CA ALA A 82 8.36 -19.22 8.42
C ALA A 82 8.83 -18.16 7.42
N ILE A 83 7.93 -17.28 6.96
CA ILE A 83 8.29 -16.16 6.08
C ILE A 83 9.29 -15.23 6.78
N GLY A 84 9.11 -14.94 8.07
CA GLY A 84 10.04 -14.12 8.84
C GLY A 84 11.42 -14.73 9.02
N ALA A 85 11.49 -16.05 9.23
CA ALA A 85 12.76 -16.77 9.24
C ALA A 85 13.45 -16.74 7.87
N LEU A 86 12.67 -16.91 6.80
CA LEU A 86 13.19 -16.84 5.44
C LEU A 86 13.68 -15.44 5.09
N ALA A 87 12.98 -14.37 5.46
CA ALA A 87 13.43 -12.99 5.24
C ALA A 87 14.81 -12.71 5.87
N ARG A 88 15.06 -13.21 7.09
CA ARG A 88 16.37 -13.10 7.76
C ARG A 88 17.46 -13.85 7.01
N LYS A 89 17.18 -15.07 6.54
CA LYS A 89 18.10 -15.87 5.71
C LYS A 89 18.35 -15.17 4.37
N TYR A 90 17.30 -14.66 3.73
CA TYR A 90 17.39 -14.01 2.42
C TYR A 90 18.29 -12.77 2.47
N LEU A 91 18.26 -12.00 3.56
CA LEU A 91 19.11 -10.82 3.78
C LEU A 91 20.54 -11.12 4.25
N SER A 92 20.89 -12.37 4.60
CA SER A 92 22.24 -12.69 5.07
C SER A 92 23.30 -12.54 3.97
N THR A 93 22.88 -12.46 2.71
CA THR A 93 23.73 -12.21 1.54
C THR A 93 23.25 -10.95 0.83
N PRO A 94 23.69 -9.74 1.27
CA PRO A 94 23.18 -8.49 0.73
C PRO A 94 23.53 -8.28 -0.73
N TYR A 95 22.57 -7.78 -1.51
CA TYR A 95 22.85 -7.27 -2.85
C TYR A 95 23.83 -6.09 -2.76
N GLN A 96 24.86 -6.10 -3.62
CA GLN A 96 25.86 -5.03 -3.65
C GLN A 96 25.77 -4.24 -4.94
N ALA A 97 25.71 -2.92 -4.82
CA ALA A 97 25.90 -2.01 -5.94
C ALA A 97 27.35 -2.07 -6.43
N LYS A 98 27.59 -1.59 -7.67
CA LYS A 98 28.96 -1.40 -8.20
C LYS A 98 29.83 -0.49 -7.32
N SER A 99 29.20 0.37 -6.51
CA SER A 99 29.87 1.26 -5.56
C SER A 99 30.23 0.58 -4.22
N GLY A 100 29.89 -0.69 -4.03
CA GLY A 100 30.07 -1.43 -2.77
C GLY A 100 29.02 -1.11 -1.70
N LYS A 101 28.02 -0.30 -2.00
CA LYS A 101 26.88 -0.04 -1.09
C LYS A 101 25.84 -1.14 -1.22
N SER A 102 25.23 -1.53 -0.11
CA SER A 102 24.16 -2.52 -0.11
C SER A 102 22.86 -1.98 -0.70
N LEU A 103 22.12 -2.84 -1.40
CA LEU A 103 20.87 -2.54 -2.10
C LEU A 103 19.69 -3.24 -1.42
N HIS A 104 19.58 -3.10 -0.10
CA HIS A 104 18.58 -3.83 0.70
C HIS A 104 17.14 -3.62 0.24
N VAL A 105 16.78 -2.41 -0.19
CA VAL A 105 15.42 -2.15 -0.72
C VAL A 105 15.17 -2.96 -1.98
N MET A 106 16.11 -2.98 -2.93
CA MET A 106 15.99 -3.76 -4.17
C MET A 106 15.86 -5.26 -3.84
N GLN A 107 16.70 -5.77 -2.95
CA GLN A 107 16.62 -7.14 -2.48
C GLN A 107 15.25 -7.47 -1.87
N CYS A 108 14.73 -6.62 -0.97
CA CYS A 108 13.41 -6.85 -0.39
C CYS A 108 12.26 -6.78 -1.40
N LEU A 109 12.37 -5.96 -2.44
CA LEU A 109 11.38 -5.88 -3.52
C LEU A 109 11.43 -7.10 -4.45
N ASP A 110 12.59 -7.75 -4.58
CA ASP A 110 12.78 -8.99 -5.34
C ASP A 110 12.43 -10.24 -4.52
N PHE A 111 12.34 -10.13 -3.19
CA PHE A 111 12.03 -11.25 -2.31
C PHE A 111 10.74 -12.02 -2.71
N PRO A 112 9.64 -11.39 -3.17
CA PRO A 112 8.46 -12.09 -3.68
C PRO A 112 8.75 -13.15 -4.74
N VAL A 113 9.78 -13.01 -5.58
CA VAL A 113 10.10 -14.03 -6.61
C VAL A 113 11.08 -15.10 -6.12
N ASP A 114 11.50 -15.07 -4.85
CA ASP A 114 12.36 -16.08 -4.25
C ASP A 114 11.70 -17.47 -4.26
N PRO A 115 12.36 -18.52 -4.78
CA PRO A 115 11.76 -19.85 -4.88
C PRO A 115 11.34 -20.46 -3.53
N GLU A 116 12.07 -20.20 -2.45
CA GLU A 116 11.71 -20.72 -1.11
C GLU A 116 10.46 -20.02 -0.59
N LEU A 117 10.34 -18.71 -0.79
CA LEU A 117 9.14 -17.95 -0.44
C LEU A 117 7.93 -18.43 -1.24
N GLN A 118 8.14 -18.62 -2.55
CA GLN A 118 7.11 -19.12 -3.45
C GLN A 118 6.62 -20.53 -3.07
N ALA A 119 7.50 -21.36 -2.53
CA ALA A 119 7.12 -22.67 -1.99
C ALA A 119 6.26 -22.54 -0.72
N LEU A 120 6.59 -21.62 0.19
CA LEU A 120 5.79 -21.34 1.40
C LEU A 120 4.39 -20.80 1.06
N ILE A 121 4.28 -19.96 0.04
CA ILE A 121 3.03 -19.28 -0.32
C ILE A 121 2.15 -20.12 -1.25
N LYS A 122 2.69 -21.15 -1.91
CA LYS A 122 1.96 -22.01 -2.84
C LYS A 122 0.59 -22.52 -2.35
N PRO A 123 0.39 -22.91 -1.07
CA PRO A 123 -0.92 -23.36 -0.58
C PRO A 123 -2.03 -22.29 -0.60
N PHE A 124 -1.67 -21.01 -0.74
CA PHE A 124 -2.57 -19.86 -0.67
C PHE A 124 -2.94 -19.27 -2.04
N ARG A 125 -2.55 -19.94 -3.13
CA ARG A 125 -2.88 -19.56 -4.51
C ARG A 125 -4.19 -20.16 -5.00
#